data_AF-A0A387H4C9-F1
#
_entry.id   AF-A0A387H4C9-F1
#
_cell.length_a   1.000
_cell.length_b   1.000
_cell.length_c   1.000
_cell.angle_alpha   90.00
_cell.angle_beta   90.00
_cell.angle_gamma   90.00
#
_symmetry.space_group_name_H-M   'P 1'
#
loop_
_entity.id
_entity.type
_entity.pdbx_description
1 polymer ?
#
loop_
_entity_poly.entity_id
_entity_poly.type
_entity_poly.pdbx_seq_one_letter_code
_entity_poly.pdbx_strand_id
1 'polypeptide(L)'
;MDSAAQRVAAARAALLEAYYRARDTGDADLMAAAALDLPSSQRFGTHPGHVPALIHEAYAAAVTPVSRCRLAAALARAWVYGGDAQRAVTFAREAVALADGLGEPEVVAEALDAALVAHWGPDDFTERLALSARLADAAAHLTDPGQRSTAHLWRLTTAWECLDVVSVQRQLRALDLLAEESGAPRDAFFAASRRAMHALVTGDIEAVDRLIAVTDELGRRTAEPDVEAVTHSLAAARALRAGDITSLREEAAAFAAFGAAEGVPSVSAEAARLWLAAEEPDRALGLLNQLAGAGLDTVARDVDFLLTVTSLVGVAAELHVDDILSDGVRLLEPFAGRAVLNAGAVTFHGVVDDYLHRAGQALGHPGATAWRHRAATSYQRIGATWWQERLVAARPPSATARPLTVHLHQDGNRGWVVGTGDATVGLPDLKGLHYVRELLRNPGVERSALALSAAAPGHAGTVVADSETGAVIDRQALAAYRQRLREIDAELDTAGSWNDEAGLDRLRLEREALLAEVRAATGLGGRRRRFSSTEERARVAVRKAIAAALDRIQQHDAALARLLRDTVHTGACCHYDPDPARPVTWLLDPPTTDSATGTRP
;
A
#
# COMPACT_ATOMS: atom_id res chain seq x y z
N MET A 1 7.89 17.46 24.31
CA MET A 1 7.92 17.39 22.83
C MET A 1 7.73 18.77 22.19
N ASP A 2 6.81 19.59 22.69
CA ASP A 2 6.49 20.93 22.13
C ASP A 2 7.71 21.87 21.97
N SER A 3 8.64 21.89 22.94
CA SER A 3 9.82 22.77 22.85
C SER A 3 10.87 22.35 21.81
N ALA A 4 10.95 21.06 21.45
CA ALA A 4 11.93 20.58 20.48
C ALA A 4 11.44 20.83 19.04
N ALA A 5 10.17 20.53 18.76
CA ALA A 5 9.53 20.83 17.49
C ALA A 5 9.54 22.33 17.19
N GLN A 6 9.27 23.17 18.20
CA GLN A 6 9.37 24.63 18.07
C GLN A 6 10.80 25.10 17.75
N ARG A 7 11.83 24.49 18.36
CA ARG A 7 13.24 24.81 18.04
C ARG A 7 13.59 24.43 16.60
N VAL A 8 13.18 23.27 16.13
CA VAL A 8 13.40 22.81 14.74
C VAL A 8 12.69 23.74 13.75
N ALA A 9 11.44 24.11 14.02
CA ALA A 9 10.69 25.05 13.19
C ALA A 9 11.35 26.44 13.14
N ALA A 10 11.81 26.95 14.29
CA ALA A 10 12.52 28.23 14.36
C ALA A 10 13.87 28.20 13.61
N ALA A 11 14.63 27.12 13.73
CA ALA A 11 15.88 26.93 12.99
C ALA A 11 15.64 26.91 11.48
N ARG A 12 14.62 26.18 11.02
CA ARG A 12 14.21 26.15 9.62
C ARG A 12 13.78 27.52 9.11
N ALA A 13 13.01 28.27 9.89
CA ALA A 13 12.59 29.63 9.52
C ALA A 13 13.80 30.56 9.36
N ALA A 14 14.78 30.49 10.26
CA ALA A 14 16.01 31.27 10.19
C ALA A 14 16.85 30.91 8.94
N LEU A 15 16.96 29.63 8.60
CA LEU A 15 17.64 29.18 7.38
C LEU A 15 16.95 29.68 6.11
N LEU A 16 15.62 29.65 6.06
CA LEU A 16 14.85 30.19 4.93
C LEU A 16 15.05 31.70 4.80
N GLU A 17 15.03 32.44 5.90
CA GLU A 17 15.26 33.88 5.89
C GLU A 17 16.68 34.21 5.39
N ALA A 18 17.68 33.48 5.88
CA ALA A 18 19.06 33.61 5.42
C ALA A 18 19.19 33.31 3.91
N TYR A 19 18.55 32.24 3.43
CA TYR A 19 18.54 31.86 2.02
C TYR A 19 17.95 32.97 1.15
N TYR A 20 16.77 33.49 1.50
CA TYR A 20 16.12 34.53 0.69
C TYR A 20 16.90 35.85 0.70
N ARG A 21 17.48 36.24 1.84
CA ARG A 21 18.37 37.41 1.90
C ARG A 21 19.59 37.24 0.99
N ALA A 22 20.24 36.07 1.01
CA ALA A 22 21.39 35.78 0.15
C ALA A 22 21.02 35.81 -1.34
N ARG A 23 19.85 35.26 -1.69
CA ARG A 23 19.29 35.30 -3.05
C ARG A 23 19.07 36.73 -3.52
N ASP A 24 18.44 37.57 -2.70
CA ASP A 24 18.12 38.94 -3.07
C ASP A 24 19.38 39.81 -3.26
N THR A 25 20.49 39.46 -2.60
CA THR A 25 21.81 40.09 -2.79
C THR A 25 22.67 39.43 -3.86
N GLY A 26 22.25 38.30 -4.43
CA GLY A 26 23.02 37.52 -5.42
C GLY A 26 24.26 36.81 -4.87
N ASP A 27 24.28 36.50 -3.57
CA ASP A 27 25.40 35.83 -2.91
C ASP A 27 25.27 34.30 -3.00
N ALA A 28 25.89 33.72 -4.02
CA ALA A 28 25.78 32.29 -4.32
C ALA A 28 26.37 31.39 -3.22
N ASP A 29 27.41 31.83 -2.51
CA ASP A 29 28.05 31.03 -1.45
C ASP A 29 27.17 30.99 -0.19
N LEU A 30 26.56 32.12 0.18
CA LEU A 30 25.59 32.15 1.28
C LEU A 30 24.29 31.41 0.93
N MET A 31 23.84 31.47 -0.32
CA MET A 31 22.72 30.63 -0.80
C MET A 31 23.05 29.15 -0.64
N ALA A 32 24.25 28.73 -1.06
CA ALA A 32 24.71 27.36 -0.93
C ALA A 32 24.77 26.90 0.53
N ALA A 33 25.38 27.69 1.41
CA ALA A 33 25.50 27.37 2.83
C ALA A 33 24.12 27.20 3.49
N ALA A 34 23.19 28.13 3.28
CA ALA A 34 21.84 28.03 3.82
C ALA A 34 21.08 26.82 3.25
N ALA A 35 21.21 26.55 1.94
CA ALA A 35 20.52 25.45 1.29
C ALA A 35 20.98 24.07 1.76
N LEU A 36 22.27 23.89 2.05
CA LEU A 36 22.83 22.62 2.54
C LEU A 36 22.28 22.22 3.92
N ASP A 37 21.90 23.18 4.75
CA ASP A 37 21.38 22.93 6.10
C ASP A 37 19.86 22.78 6.16
N LEU A 38 19.12 23.22 5.13
CA LEU A 38 17.64 23.11 5.09
C LEU A 38 17.10 21.67 5.30
N PRO A 39 17.72 20.60 4.76
CA PRO A 39 17.26 19.22 4.96
C PRO A 39 17.38 18.68 6.38
N SER A 40 18.12 19.33 7.28
CA SER A 40 18.37 18.84 8.65
C SER A 40 17.10 18.58 9.48
N SER A 41 15.96 19.14 9.06
CA SER A 41 14.64 18.98 9.69
C SER A 41 13.70 18.03 8.95
N GLN A 42 14.13 17.44 7.85
CA GLN A 42 13.30 16.59 6.99
C GLN A 42 13.17 15.19 7.60
N ARG A 43 11.93 14.71 7.73
CA ARG A 43 11.62 13.33 8.12
C ARG A 43 11.63 12.42 6.90
N PHE A 44 12.08 11.18 7.08
CA PHE A 44 12.09 10.21 5.99
C PHE A 44 10.67 9.87 5.53
N GLY A 45 10.44 9.80 4.21
CA GLY A 45 9.17 9.39 3.62
C GLY A 45 8.07 10.46 3.62
N THR A 46 8.31 11.66 4.16
CA THR A 46 7.32 12.76 4.18
C THR A 46 7.57 13.75 3.04
N HIS A 47 6.53 14.47 2.62
CA HIS A 47 6.62 15.39 1.49
C HIS A 47 7.68 16.49 1.75
N PRO A 48 8.67 16.69 0.84
CA PRO A 48 9.84 17.52 1.11
C PRO A 48 9.56 19.03 1.07
N GLY A 49 8.36 19.42 0.59
CA GLY A 49 7.94 20.81 0.44
C GLY A 49 8.81 21.55 -0.57
N HIS A 50 9.21 22.78 -0.27
CA HIS A 50 10.06 23.58 -1.16
C HIS A 50 11.57 23.28 -1.06
N VAL A 51 12.00 22.40 -0.15
CA VAL A 51 13.44 22.16 0.10
C VAL A 51 14.20 21.75 -1.18
N PRO A 52 13.74 20.79 -2.00
CA PRO A 52 14.45 20.41 -3.23
C PRO A 52 14.53 21.57 -4.24
N ALA A 53 13.52 22.44 -4.29
CA ALA A 53 13.51 23.58 -5.21
C ALA A 53 14.55 24.63 -4.81
N LEU A 54 14.67 24.93 -3.50
CA LEU A 54 15.66 25.88 -2.98
C LEU A 54 17.09 25.35 -3.15
N ILE A 55 17.31 24.06 -2.90
CA ILE A 55 18.63 23.43 -3.15
C ILE A 55 18.95 23.45 -4.64
N HIS A 56 17.99 23.18 -5.52
CA HIS A 56 18.20 23.25 -6.97
C HIS A 56 18.54 24.66 -7.45
N GLU A 57 17.87 25.69 -6.92
CA GLU A 57 18.18 27.09 -7.24
C GLU A 57 19.61 27.46 -6.78
N ALA A 58 20.02 27.09 -5.56
CA ALA A 58 21.41 27.24 -5.12
C ALA A 58 22.40 26.45 -5.99
N TYR A 59 22.06 25.21 -6.36
CA TYR A 59 22.88 24.38 -7.25
C TYR A 59 23.08 25.03 -8.63
N ALA A 60 22.05 25.67 -9.18
CA ALA A 60 22.13 26.39 -10.45
C ALA A 60 22.99 27.66 -10.34
N ALA A 61 22.97 28.32 -9.18
CA ALA A 61 23.79 29.51 -8.90
C ALA A 61 25.23 29.19 -8.47
N ALA A 62 25.52 27.94 -8.07
CA ALA A 62 26.81 27.54 -7.52
C ALA A 62 27.96 27.74 -8.51
N VAL A 63 28.98 28.50 -8.07
CA VAL A 63 30.13 28.86 -8.91
C VAL A 63 31.36 28.00 -8.65
N THR A 64 31.49 27.39 -7.47
CA THR A 64 32.63 26.53 -7.14
C THR A 64 32.30 25.05 -7.36
N PRO A 65 33.26 24.22 -7.81
CA PRO A 65 33.04 22.78 -7.95
C PRO A 65 32.66 22.08 -6.63
N VAL A 66 33.24 22.51 -5.50
CA VAL A 66 32.95 21.97 -4.17
C VAL A 66 31.49 22.26 -3.76
N SER A 67 31.05 23.51 -3.85
CA SER A 67 29.66 23.88 -3.52
C SER A 67 28.67 23.17 -4.44
N ARG A 68 28.97 23.09 -5.75
CA ARG A 68 28.14 22.38 -6.73
C ARG A 68 28.01 20.88 -6.38
N CYS A 69 29.12 20.24 -6.03
CA CYS A 69 29.16 18.83 -5.62
C CYS A 69 28.28 18.58 -4.38
N ARG A 70 28.48 19.38 -3.33
CA ARG A 70 27.71 19.25 -2.09
C ARG A 70 26.22 19.49 -2.30
N LEU A 71 25.86 20.50 -3.10
CA LEU A 71 24.46 20.81 -3.40
C LEU A 71 23.82 19.71 -4.26
N ALA A 72 24.53 19.12 -5.21
CA ALA A 72 24.05 17.97 -5.97
C ALA A 72 23.79 16.76 -5.05
N ALA A 73 24.70 16.47 -4.12
CA ALA A 73 24.53 15.42 -3.11
C ALA A 73 23.33 15.69 -2.20
N ALA A 74 23.18 16.93 -1.70
CA ALA A 74 22.05 17.33 -0.87
C ALA A 74 20.71 17.25 -1.62
N LEU A 75 20.67 17.65 -2.90
CA LEU A 75 19.48 17.58 -3.74
C LEU A 75 19.07 16.13 -4.00
N ALA A 76 20.04 15.24 -4.26
CA ALA A 76 19.78 13.83 -4.42
C ALA A 76 19.12 13.23 -3.16
N ARG A 77 19.67 13.50 -1.97
CA ARG A 77 19.06 13.06 -0.71
C ARG A 77 17.64 13.62 -0.51
N ALA A 78 17.45 14.91 -0.74
CA ALA A 78 16.16 15.56 -0.56
C ALA A 78 15.06 14.96 -1.44
N TRP A 79 15.38 14.60 -2.69
CA TRP A 79 14.45 13.91 -3.59
C TRP A 79 14.10 12.51 -3.11
N VAL A 80 15.08 11.71 -2.69
CA VAL A 80 14.82 10.34 -2.18
C VAL A 80 13.98 10.39 -0.90
N TYR A 81 14.34 11.26 0.04
CA TYR A 81 13.59 11.42 1.30
C TYR A 81 12.16 11.92 1.05
N GLY A 82 11.94 12.62 -0.06
CA GLY A 82 10.63 13.06 -0.52
C GLY A 82 9.87 12.04 -1.38
N GLY A 83 10.36 10.81 -1.52
CA GLY A 83 9.69 9.72 -2.24
C GLY A 83 9.93 9.68 -3.75
N ASP A 84 10.92 10.42 -4.28
CA ASP A 84 11.22 10.47 -5.72
C ASP A 84 12.70 10.16 -6.00
N ALA A 85 13.08 8.89 -5.75
CA ALA A 85 14.45 8.43 -5.94
C ALA A 85 14.92 8.54 -7.41
N GLN A 86 14.02 8.42 -8.39
CA GLN A 86 14.36 8.50 -9.80
C GLN A 86 14.97 9.86 -10.17
N ARG A 87 14.45 10.96 -9.60
CA ARG A 87 15.01 12.30 -9.81
C ARG A 87 16.37 12.51 -9.16
N ALA A 88 16.72 11.74 -8.13
CA ALA A 88 17.98 11.86 -7.43
C ALA A 88 19.18 11.30 -8.21
N VAL A 89 18.96 10.29 -9.06
CA VAL A 89 20.03 9.50 -9.71
C VAL A 89 21.02 10.38 -10.47
N THR A 90 20.54 11.34 -11.28
CA THR A 90 21.41 12.21 -12.07
C THR A 90 22.28 13.10 -11.18
N PHE A 91 21.71 13.69 -10.13
CA PHE A 91 22.44 14.55 -9.20
C PHE A 91 23.45 13.77 -8.36
N ALA A 92 23.10 12.55 -7.93
CA ALA A 92 24.01 11.67 -7.23
C ALA A 92 25.23 11.28 -8.09
N ARG A 93 25.00 10.93 -9.36
CA ARG A 93 26.08 10.61 -10.30
C ARG A 93 26.99 11.80 -10.56
N GLU A 94 26.43 12.99 -10.74
CA GLU A 94 27.23 14.23 -10.90
C GLU A 94 28.05 14.52 -9.64
N ALA A 95 27.44 14.39 -8.45
CA ALA A 95 28.14 14.59 -7.19
C ALA A 95 29.36 13.65 -7.06
N VAL A 96 29.19 12.36 -7.34
CA VAL A 96 30.32 11.39 -7.29
C VAL A 96 31.40 11.75 -8.30
N ALA A 97 31.02 12.12 -9.54
CA ALA A 97 31.99 12.49 -10.57
C ALA A 97 32.78 13.76 -10.21
N LEU A 98 32.11 14.78 -9.64
CA LEU A 98 32.77 15.99 -9.16
C LEU A 98 33.69 15.69 -7.96
N ALA A 99 33.23 14.89 -7.01
CA ALA A 99 33.99 14.53 -5.82
C ALA A 99 35.26 13.73 -6.17
N ASP A 100 35.17 12.77 -7.09
CA ASP A 100 36.32 12.00 -7.58
C ASP A 100 37.37 12.90 -8.23
N GLY A 101 36.96 14.00 -8.90
CA GLY A 101 37.87 15.00 -9.45
C GLY A 101 38.51 15.93 -8.41
N LEU A 102 37.85 16.15 -7.26
CA LEU A 102 38.33 17.00 -6.17
C LEU A 102 39.31 16.25 -5.25
N GLY A 103 39.05 14.97 -4.97
CA GLY A 103 39.91 14.13 -4.12
C GLY A 103 39.88 14.47 -2.62
N GLU A 104 38.95 15.33 -2.18
CA GLU A 104 38.75 15.66 -0.76
C GLU A 104 37.90 14.57 -0.07
N PRO A 105 38.42 13.86 0.96
CA PRO A 105 37.72 12.73 1.58
C PRO A 105 36.32 13.06 2.11
N GLU A 106 36.14 14.24 2.69
CA GLU A 106 34.85 14.71 3.21
C GLU A 106 33.82 14.84 2.08
N VAL A 107 34.21 15.48 0.96
CA VAL A 107 33.33 15.68 -0.19
C VAL A 107 33.01 14.35 -0.89
N VAL A 108 33.99 13.46 -0.98
CA VAL A 108 33.81 12.09 -1.51
C VAL A 108 32.83 11.30 -0.65
N ALA A 109 32.97 11.36 0.68
CA ALA A 109 32.05 10.67 1.59
C ALA A 109 30.61 11.20 1.47
N GLU A 110 30.42 12.53 1.42
CA GLU A 110 29.10 13.15 1.24
C GLU A 110 28.43 12.76 -0.08
N ALA A 111 29.20 12.67 -1.17
CA ALA A 111 28.71 12.28 -2.49
C ALA A 111 28.36 10.79 -2.57
N LEU A 112 29.19 9.92 -1.98
CA LEU A 112 28.94 8.48 -1.93
C LEU A 112 27.73 8.13 -1.07
N ASP A 113 27.54 8.83 0.06
CA ASP A 113 26.32 8.73 0.86
C ASP A 113 25.07 9.08 0.03
N ALA A 114 25.08 10.20 -0.69
CA ALA A 114 23.97 10.57 -1.57
C ALA A 114 23.71 9.54 -2.69
N ALA A 115 24.77 8.95 -3.25
CA ALA A 115 24.64 7.88 -4.23
C ALA A 115 24.05 6.60 -3.64
N LEU A 116 24.41 6.23 -2.41
CA LEU A 116 23.82 5.09 -1.69
C LEU A 116 22.32 5.31 -1.45
N VAL A 117 21.92 6.51 -1.04
CA VAL A 117 20.51 6.89 -0.87
C VAL A 117 19.76 6.81 -2.21
N ALA A 118 20.34 7.32 -3.30
CA ALA A 118 19.72 7.28 -4.63
C ALA A 118 19.57 5.85 -5.20
N HIS A 119 20.42 4.92 -4.76
CA HIS A 119 20.41 3.50 -5.15
C HIS A 119 19.78 2.59 -4.08
N TRP A 120 19.01 3.12 -3.14
CA TRP A 120 18.44 2.34 -2.04
C TRP A 120 17.26 1.43 -2.42
N GLY A 121 16.88 1.38 -3.70
CA GLY A 121 15.91 0.43 -4.21
C GLY A 121 16.34 -1.06 -4.08
N PRO A 122 15.41 -1.99 -4.31
CA PRO A 122 15.68 -3.43 -4.17
C PRO A 122 16.62 -3.95 -5.27
N ASP A 123 16.57 -3.33 -6.45
CA ASP A 123 17.24 -3.76 -7.68
C ASP A 123 18.73 -3.39 -7.73
N ASP A 124 19.13 -2.32 -7.04
CA ASP A 124 20.49 -1.73 -7.11
C ASP A 124 21.47 -2.28 -6.05
N PHE A 125 21.20 -3.45 -5.47
CA PHE A 125 21.98 -3.94 -4.33
C PHE A 125 23.46 -4.17 -4.62
N THR A 126 23.81 -4.66 -5.81
CA THR A 126 25.22 -4.84 -6.20
C THR A 126 25.96 -3.51 -6.27
N GLU A 127 25.32 -2.47 -6.81
CA GLU A 127 25.86 -1.11 -6.83
C GLU A 127 26.03 -0.56 -5.42
N ARG A 128 25.02 -0.74 -4.55
CA ARG A 128 25.12 -0.36 -3.13
C ARG A 128 26.25 -1.04 -2.37
N LEU A 129 26.53 -2.31 -2.64
CA LEU A 129 27.66 -3.01 -2.05
C LEU A 129 29.00 -2.37 -2.47
N ALA A 130 29.14 -1.98 -3.74
CA ALA A 130 30.33 -1.31 -4.24
C ALA A 130 30.49 0.11 -3.66
N LEU A 131 29.41 0.91 -3.68
CA LEU A 131 29.40 2.26 -3.13
C LEU A 131 29.67 2.29 -1.63
N SER A 132 29.09 1.37 -0.85
CA SER A 132 29.31 1.30 0.60
C SER A 132 30.74 0.89 0.97
N ALA A 133 31.40 0.07 0.13
CA ALA A 133 32.82 -0.23 0.29
C ALA A 133 33.68 1.01 0.01
N ARG A 134 33.43 1.74 -1.09
CA ARG A 134 34.12 3.01 -1.39
C ARG A 134 33.93 4.04 -0.27
N LEU A 135 32.72 4.14 0.28
CA LEU A 135 32.43 5.06 1.38
C LEU A 135 33.22 4.69 2.65
N ALA A 136 33.36 3.39 2.94
CA ALA A 136 34.18 2.93 4.07
C ALA A 136 35.67 3.28 3.87
N ASP A 137 36.19 3.18 2.64
CA ASP A 137 37.57 3.57 2.32
C ASP A 137 37.77 5.08 2.49
N ALA A 138 36.84 5.90 1.98
CA ALA A 138 36.88 7.36 2.19
C ALA A 138 36.79 7.72 3.69
N ALA A 139 35.92 7.04 4.43
CA ALA A 139 35.70 7.26 5.86
C ALA A 139 36.95 7.00 6.72
N ALA A 140 37.88 6.14 6.27
CA ALA A 140 39.14 5.89 6.96
C ALA A 140 40.05 7.15 7.06
N HIS A 141 39.79 8.15 6.22
CA HIS A 141 40.53 9.41 6.20
C HIS A 141 39.80 10.56 6.89
N LEU A 142 38.58 10.33 7.39
CA LEU A 142 37.78 11.35 8.07
C LEU A 142 38.15 11.44 9.55
N THR A 143 38.16 12.66 10.07
CA THR A 143 38.39 12.92 11.50
C THR A 143 37.09 12.95 12.29
N ASP A 144 36.00 13.45 11.70
CA ASP A 144 34.70 13.56 12.36
C ASP A 144 34.08 12.17 12.63
N PRO A 145 33.78 11.81 13.90
CA PRO A 145 33.16 10.54 14.25
C PRO A 145 31.75 10.37 13.67
N GLY A 146 31.00 11.46 13.50
CA GLY A 146 29.65 11.44 12.95
C GLY A 146 29.64 11.02 11.49
N GLN A 147 30.51 11.60 10.66
CA GLN A 147 30.67 11.22 9.26
C GLN A 147 31.19 9.78 9.10
N ARG A 148 32.14 9.35 9.95
CA ARG A 148 32.58 7.94 9.99
C ARG A 148 31.42 7.00 10.33
N SER A 149 30.54 7.40 11.25
CA SER A 149 29.38 6.59 11.65
C SER A 149 28.42 6.32 10.49
N THR A 150 28.21 7.30 9.59
CA THR A 150 27.39 7.11 8.38
C THR A 150 27.90 5.97 7.51
N ALA A 151 29.22 5.87 7.30
CA ALA A 151 29.81 4.77 6.53
C ALA A 151 29.55 3.39 7.19
N HIS A 152 29.67 3.32 8.51
CA HIS A 152 29.40 2.09 9.26
C HIS A 152 27.92 1.71 9.25
N LEU A 153 26.99 2.67 9.28
CA LEU A 153 25.54 2.42 9.15
C LEU A 153 25.20 1.83 7.77
N TRP A 154 25.79 2.34 6.70
CA TRP A 154 25.63 1.78 5.34
C TRP A 154 26.20 0.37 5.21
N ARG A 155 27.41 0.16 5.74
CA ARG A 155 28.05 -1.16 5.78
C ARG A 155 27.26 -2.17 6.63
N LEU A 156 26.59 -1.70 7.69
CA LEU A 156 25.75 -2.56 8.54
C LEU A 156 24.45 -2.94 7.81
N THR A 157 23.81 -1.96 7.16
CA THR A 157 22.58 -2.18 6.39
C THR A 157 22.81 -3.22 5.29
N THR A 158 23.83 -3.01 4.47
CA THR A 158 24.18 -3.96 3.38
C THR A 158 24.61 -5.34 3.91
N ALA A 159 25.32 -5.40 5.04
CA ALA A 159 25.69 -6.66 5.68
C ALA A 159 24.47 -7.45 6.16
N TRP A 160 23.45 -6.78 6.72
CA TRP A 160 22.20 -7.43 7.08
C TRP A 160 21.42 -7.89 5.84
N GLU A 161 21.36 -7.07 4.79
CA GLU A 161 20.64 -7.40 3.55
C GLU A 161 21.15 -8.68 2.87
N CYS A 162 22.46 -8.98 2.98
CA CYS A 162 23.07 -10.23 2.51
C CYS A 162 23.39 -11.26 3.60
N LEU A 163 22.99 -10.98 4.86
CA LEU A 163 23.18 -11.86 6.01
C LEU A 163 24.67 -12.20 6.30
N ASP A 164 25.58 -11.26 6.05
CA ASP A 164 27.00 -11.36 6.41
C ASP A 164 27.19 -11.08 7.92
N VAL A 165 27.07 -12.14 8.72
CA VAL A 165 27.18 -12.10 10.19
C VAL A 165 28.50 -11.48 10.65
N VAL A 166 29.61 -11.76 9.96
CA VAL A 166 30.92 -11.23 10.35
C VAL A 166 30.97 -9.72 10.16
N SER A 167 30.50 -9.22 9.01
CA SER A 167 30.43 -7.78 8.78
C SER A 167 29.41 -7.10 9.70
N VAL A 168 28.28 -7.73 10.02
CA VAL A 168 27.31 -7.23 11.02
C VAL A 168 27.99 -6.99 12.37
N GLN A 169 28.66 -8.00 12.94
CA GLN A 169 29.34 -7.85 14.24
C GLN A 169 30.43 -6.78 14.20
N ARG A 170 31.21 -6.73 13.11
CA ARG A 170 32.26 -5.72 12.91
C ARG A 170 31.67 -4.30 12.91
N GLN A 171 30.57 -4.08 12.19
CA GLN A 171 29.98 -2.73 12.13
C GLN A 171 29.30 -2.34 13.46
N LEU A 172 28.62 -3.26 14.14
CA LEU A 172 28.05 -2.99 15.46
C LEU A 172 29.14 -2.56 16.44
N ARG A 173 30.28 -3.26 16.47
CA ARG A 173 31.41 -2.86 17.32
C ARG A 173 32.01 -1.51 16.93
N ALA A 174 32.12 -1.22 15.64
CA ALA A 174 32.62 0.08 15.17
C ALA A 174 31.71 1.23 15.58
N LEU A 175 30.38 1.05 15.49
CA LEU A 175 29.41 2.05 15.94
C LEU A 175 29.49 2.30 17.46
N ASP A 176 29.67 1.26 18.28
CA ASP A 176 29.87 1.45 19.72
C ASP A 176 31.12 2.28 20.03
N LEU A 177 32.25 1.96 19.35
CA LEU A 177 33.50 2.69 19.53
C LEU A 177 33.39 4.15 19.10
N LEU A 178 32.68 4.43 18.00
CA LEU A 178 32.46 5.79 17.52
C LEU A 178 31.53 6.59 18.44
N ALA A 179 30.51 5.94 19.02
CA ALA A 179 29.66 6.57 20.02
C ALA A 179 30.43 6.89 21.31
N GLU A 180 31.34 6.02 21.74
CA GLU A 180 32.27 6.27 22.86
C GLU A 180 33.24 7.43 22.53
N GLU A 181 33.80 7.44 21.31
CA GLU A 181 34.75 8.46 20.85
C GLU A 181 34.09 9.85 20.76
N SER A 182 32.88 9.95 20.18
CA SER A 182 32.21 11.22 19.98
C SER A 182 31.61 11.80 21.27
N GLY A 183 31.17 10.92 22.19
CA GLY A 183 30.42 11.31 23.39
C GLY A 183 29.06 11.96 23.09
N ALA A 184 28.63 12.00 21.82
CA ALA A 184 27.42 12.67 21.40
C ALA A 184 26.19 11.76 21.59
N PRO A 185 25.08 12.25 22.16
CA PRO A 185 23.85 11.46 22.32
C PRO A 185 23.31 10.89 21.00
N ARG A 186 23.55 11.59 19.89
CA ARG A 186 23.14 11.19 18.54
C ARG A 186 23.81 9.89 18.09
N ASP A 187 25.12 9.80 18.20
CA ASP A 187 25.85 8.62 17.72
C ASP A 187 25.57 7.41 18.63
N ALA A 188 25.45 7.65 19.94
CA ALA A 188 24.99 6.64 20.89
C ALA A 188 23.57 6.15 20.59
N PHE A 189 22.66 7.02 20.14
CA PHE A 189 21.31 6.64 19.72
C PHE A 189 21.34 5.69 18.51
N PHE A 190 22.15 6.00 17.50
CA PHE A 190 22.32 5.11 16.34
C PHE A 190 22.95 3.77 16.74
N ALA A 191 23.99 3.76 17.59
CA ALA A 191 24.59 2.52 18.07
C ALA A 191 23.60 1.67 18.88
N ALA A 192 22.90 2.27 19.85
CA ALA A 192 21.95 1.59 20.72
C ALA A 192 20.76 1.00 19.96
N SER A 193 20.17 1.73 19.00
CA SER A 193 19.05 1.24 18.19
C SER A 193 19.43 0.01 17.34
N ARG A 194 20.63 -0.01 16.75
CA ARG A 194 21.14 -1.15 15.95
C ARG A 194 21.52 -2.33 16.83
N ARG A 195 22.01 -2.07 18.05
CA ARG A 195 22.21 -3.09 19.08
C ARG A 195 20.88 -3.70 19.54
N ALA A 196 19.84 -2.89 19.72
CA ALA A 196 18.50 -3.37 20.06
C ALA A 196 17.94 -4.28 18.96
N MET A 197 18.06 -3.88 17.70
CA MET A 197 17.70 -4.69 16.54
C MET A 197 18.40 -6.05 16.56
N HIS A 198 19.72 -6.05 16.74
CA HIS A 198 20.50 -7.30 16.79
C HIS A 198 20.06 -8.20 17.96
N ALA A 199 19.89 -7.63 19.15
CA ALA A 199 19.44 -8.36 20.34
C ALA A 199 18.03 -8.94 20.14
N LEU A 200 17.13 -8.19 19.48
CA LEU A 200 15.85 -8.71 19.02
C LEU A 200 16.11 -9.92 18.12
N VAL A 201 16.83 -9.77 17.00
CA VAL A 201 17.12 -10.88 16.05
C VAL A 201 17.60 -12.14 16.76
N THR A 202 18.65 -12.05 17.58
CA THR A 202 19.30 -13.19 18.23
C THR A 202 18.58 -13.70 19.49
N GLY A 203 17.52 -13.03 19.94
CA GLY A 203 16.74 -13.45 21.11
C GLY A 203 17.40 -13.17 22.46
N ASP A 204 18.27 -12.16 22.56
CA ASP A 204 18.84 -11.71 23.84
C ASP A 204 17.84 -10.81 24.57
N ILE A 205 16.81 -11.43 25.16
CA ILE A 205 15.66 -10.72 25.75
C ILE A 205 16.07 -9.77 26.88
N GLU A 206 17.07 -10.15 27.69
CA GLU A 206 17.57 -9.28 28.76
C GLU A 206 18.21 -8.01 28.22
N ALA A 207 18.94 -8.09 27.11
CA ALA A 207 19.53 -6.93 26.47
C ALA A 207 18.49 -6.06 25.77
N VAL A 208 17.46 -6.64 25.16
CA VAL A 208 16.46 -5.90 24.37
C VAL A 208 15.80 -4.79 25.16
N ASP A 209 15.21 -5.09 26.32
CA ASP A 209 14.43 -4.10 27.06
C ASP A 209 15.32 -2.94 27.57
N ARG A 210 16.56 -3.27 27.96
CA ARG A 210 17.56 -2.25 28.34
C ARG A 210 17.97 -1.38 27.15
N LEU A 211 18.23 -1.97 25.98
CA LEU A 211 18.69 -1.25 24.80
C LEU A 211 17.58 -0.36 24.21
N ILE A 212 16.32 -0.80 24.24
CA ILE A 212 15.17 0.03 23.85
C ILE A 212 15.05 1.23 24.79
N ALA A 213 15.10 1.01 26.11
CA ALA A 213 15.04 2.11 27.08
C ALA A 213 16.19 3.11 26.93
N VAL A 214 17.41 2.63 26.66
CA VAL A 214 18.57 3.49 26.35
C VAL A 214 18.35 4.28 25.05
N THR A 215 17.82 3.63 24.01
CA THR A 215 17.50 4.28 22.74
C THR A 215 16.48 5.41 22.94
N ASP A 216 15.43 5.20 23.73
CA ASP A 216 14.42 6.22 24.01
C ASP A 216 14.95 7.40 24.81
N GLU A 217 15.80 7.15 25.82
CA GLU A 217 16.46 8.22 26.58
C GLU A 217 17.38 9.06 25.70
N LEU A 218 18.19 8.41 24.86
CA LEU A 218 19.08 9.11 23.93
C LEU A 218 18.27 9.88 22.89
N GLY A 219 17.21 9.28 22.33
CA GLY A 219 16.30 9.91 21.38
C GLY A 219 15.73 11.23 21.90
N ARG A 220 15.26 11.26 23.15
CA ARG A 220 14.76 12.48 23.82
C ARG A 220 15.79 13.61 23.95
N ARG A 221 17.08 13.28 23.90
CA ARG A 221 18.20 14.23 24.00
C ARG A 221 18.77 14.63 22.65
N THR A 222 18.26 14.06 21.56
CA THR A 222 18.69 14.36 20.18
C THR A 222 17.62 15.18 19.46
N ALA A 223 18.01 15.83 18.37
CA ALA A 223 17.10 16.54 17.48
C ALA A 223 16.86 15.76 16.16
N GLU A 224 17.05 14.44 16.20
CA GLU A 224 16.87 13.58 15.01
C GLU A 224 15.38 13.53 14.62
N PRO A 225 15.02 13.81 13.35
CA PRO A 225 13.62 13.87 12.92
C PRO A 225 12.83 12.56 13.10
N ASP A 226 13.52 11.43 12.98
CA ASP A 226 12.93 10.09 12.89
C ASP A 226 12.98 9.31 14.23
N VAL A 227 13.30 9.96 15.36
CA VAL A 227 13.36 9.30 16.69
C VAL A 227 12.08 8.54 17.01
N GLU A 228 10.94 9.18 16.78
CA GLU A 228 9.61 8.62 17.04
C GLU A 228 9.38 7.33 16.23
N ALA A 229 9.73 7.33 14.95
CA ALA A 229 9.61 6.16 14.08
C ALA A 229 10.50 5.00 14.55
N VAL A 230 11.74 5.30 14.98
CA VAL A 230 12.67 4.29 15.53
C VAL A 230 12.14 3.67 16.82
N THR A 231 11.66 4.48 17.76
CA THR A 231 11.09 4.01 19.03
C THR A 231 9.86 3.12 18.79
N HIS A 232 8.91 3.57 17.98
CA HIS A 232 7.72 2.79 17.63
C HIS A 232 8.07 1.47 16.93
N SER A 233 9.04 1.49 16.01
CA SER A 233 9.49 0.27 15.32
C SER A 233 10.10 -0.77 16.26
N LEU A 234 10.94 -0.34 17.22
CA LEU A 234 11.53 -1.23 18.21
C LEU A 234 10.49 -1.76 19.20
N ALA A 235 9.56 -0.91 19.66
CA ALA A 235 8.47 -1.29 20.53
C ALA A 235 7.55 -2.33 19.88
N ALA A 236 7.14 -2.10 18.63
CA ALA A 236 6.32 -3.03 17.86
C ALA A 236 7.03 -4.38 17.64
N ALA A 237 8.32 -4.38 17.29
CA ALA A 237 9.11 -5.61 17.13
C ALA A 237 9.25 -6.39 18.45
N ARG A 238 9.40 -5.69 19.58
CA ARG A 238 9.44 -6.29 20.92
C ARG A 238 8.09 -6.86 21.34
N ALA A 239 6.99 -6.16 21.08
CA ALA A 239 5.63 -6.62 21.37
C ALA A 239 5.29 -7.88 20.56
N LEU A 240 5.65 -7.89 19.27
CA LEU A 240 5.47 -9.05 18.38
C LEU A 240 6.20 -10.29 18.89
N ARG A 241 7.41 -10.12 19.43
CA ARG A 241 8.19 -11.24 19.99
C ARG A 241 7.63 -11.80 21.27
N ALA A 242 7.12 -10.94 22.14
CA ALA A 242 6.49 -11.37 23.39
C ALA A 242 5.06 -11.87 23.22
N GLY A 243 4.42 -11.62 22.08
CA GLY A 243 2.99 -11.89 21.90
C GLY A 243 2.13 -10.96 22.77
N ASP A 244 2.59 -9.73 23.02
CA ASP A 244 1.84 -8.75 23.80
C ASP A 244 0.76 -8.11 22.92
N ILE A 245 -0.45 -8.70 22.95
CA ILE A 245 -1.59 -8.27 22.15
C ILE A 245 -2.00 -6.82 22.45
N THR A 246 -1.85 -6.36 23.69
CA THR A 246 -2.26 -5.00 24.08
C THR A 246 -1.32 -3.98 23.41
N SER A 247 -0.01 -4.14 23.59
CA SER A 247 0.96 -3.27 22.95
C SER A 247 0.92 -3.38 21.42
N LEU A 248 0.69 -4.57 20.87
CA LEU A 248 0.52 -4.73 19.42
C LEU A 248 -0.66 -3.93 18.88
N ARG A 249 -1.80 -3.91 19.59
CA ARG A 249 -2.99 -3.11 19.21
C ARG A 249 -2.71 -1.61 19.26
N GLU A 250 -1.98 -1.15 20.26
CA GLU A 250 -1.58 0.26 20.40
C GLU A 250 -0.63 0.68 19.27
N GLU A 251 0.41 -0.11 19.00
CA GLU A 251 1.36 0.15 17.93
C GLU A 251 0.71 0.06 16.54
N ALA A 252 -0.16 -0.93 16.30
CA ALA A 252 -0.89 -1.05 15.04
C ALA A 252 -1.76 0.20 14.77
N ALA A 253 -2.35 0.80 15.80
CA ALA A 253 -3.10 2.04 15.68
C ALA A 253 -2.20 3.24 15.38
N ALA A 254 -1.06 3.35 16.07
CA ALA A 254 -0.07 4.41 15.83
C ALA A 254 0.47 4.36 14.39
N PHE A 255 0.90 3.18 13.93
CA PHE A 255 1.39 2.97 12.56
C PHE A 255 0.30 3.28 11.52
N ALA A 256 -0.93 2.78 11.72
CA ALA A 256 -2.03 3.04 10.79
C ALA A 256 -2.36 4.54 10.69
N ALA A 257 -2.40 5.24 11.84
CA ALA A 257 -2.67 6.67 11.88
C ALA A 257 -1.57 7.48 11.19
N PHE A 258 -0.29 7.18 11.48
CA PHE A 258 0.85 7.86 10.86
C PHE A 258 0.91 7.60 9.35
N GLY A 259 0.84 6.33 8.94
CA GLY A 259 0.89 5.95 7.52
C GLY A 259 -0.24 6.60 6.70
N ALA A 260 -1.44 6.72 7.27
CA ALA A 260 -2.55 7.42 6.63
C ALA A 260 -2.37 8.95 6.59
N ALA A 261 -1.86 9.55 7.67
CA ALA A 261 -1.67 11.00 7.77
C ALA A 261 -0.55 11.51 6.84
N GLU A 262 0.56 10.78 6.77
CA GLU A 262 1.75 11.16 5.99
C GLU A 262 1.77 10.53 4.59
N GLY A 263 0.87 9.57 4.32
CA GLY A 263 0.79 8.88 3.03
C GLY A 263 1.96 7.91 2.79
N VAL A 264 2.46 7.25 3.83
CA VAL A 264 3.62 6.35 3.77
C VAL A 264 3.14 4.88 3.71
N PRO A 265 3.16 4.23 2.52
CA PRO A 265 2.55 2.91 2.33
C PRO A 265 3.20 1.80 3.15
N SER A 266 4.51 1.88 3.36
CA SER A 266 5.29 0.90 4.10
C SER A 266 4.87 0.82 5.57
N VAL A 267 4.67 1.98 6.21
CA VAL A 267 4.16 2.06 7.59
C VAL A 267 2.73 1.51 7.68
N SER A 268 1.87 1.79 6.70
CA SER A 268 0.53 1.20 6.65
C SER A 268 0.56 -0.32 6.42
N ALA A 269 1.52 -0.84 5.65
CA ALA A 269 1.71 -2.28 5.44
C ALA A 269 2.19 -2.98 6.72
N GLU A 270 3.12 -2.36 7.47
CA GLU A 270 3.52 -2.82 8.80
C GLU A 270 2.34 -2.80 9.77
N ALA A 271 1.51 -1.74 9.76
CA ALA A 271 0.29 -1.69 10.56
C ALA A 271 -0.65 -2.87 10.30
N ALA A 272 -0.82 -3.28 9.03
CA ALA A 272 -1.63 -4.43 8.66
C ALA A 272 -1.12 -5.73 9.32
N ARG A 273 0.20 -5.92 9.36
CA ARG A 273 0.81 -7.05 10.07
C ARG A 273 0.60 -7.00 11.57
N LEU A 274 0.74 -5.82 12.17
CA LEU A 274 0.56 -5.64 13.61
C LEU A 274 -0.90 -5.89 14.00
N TRP A 275 -1.86 -5.44 13.18
CA TRP A 275 -3.28 -5.76 13.36
C TRP A 275 -3.54 -7.26 13.33
N LEU A 276 -2.95 -7.96 12.36
CA LEU A 276 -3.08 -9.41 12.28
C LEU A 276 -2.47 -10.11 13.51
N ALA A 277 -1.30 -9.65 13.97
CA ALA A 277 -0.65 -10.17 15.18
C ALA A 277 -1.42 -9.84 16.47
N ALA A 278 -2.21 -8.76 16.47
CA ALA A 278 -3.11 -8.36 17.55
C ALA A 278 -4.49 -9.06 17.50
N GLU A 279 -4.67 -10.06 16.62
CA GLU A 279 -5.91 -10.81 16.41
C GLU A 279 -7.07 -9.97 15.82
N GLU A 280 -6.75 -8.97 15.00
CA GLU A 280 -7.73 -8.07 14.34
C GLU A 280 -7.67 -8.22 12.80
N PRO A 281 -8.07 -9.38 12.25
CA PRO A 281 -7.90 -9.72 10.83
C PRO A 281 -8.65 -8.78 9.88
N ASP A 282 -9.81 -8.27 10.29
CA ASP A 282 -10.63 -7.37 9.44
C ASP A 282 -9.89 -6.03 9.19
N ARG A 283 -9.19 -5.51 10.20
CA ARG A 283 -8.39 -4.28 10.07
C ARG A 283 -7.16 -4.50 9.19
N ALA A 284 -6.52 -5.65 9.35
CA ALA A 284 -5.41 -6.06 8.49
C ALA A 284 -5.85 -6.19 7.01
N LEU A 285 -7.01 -6.82 6.77
CA LEU A 285 -7.58 -6.98 5.44
C LEU A 285 -7.99 -5.64 4.81
N GLY A 286 -8.52 -4.71 5.61
CA GLY A 286 -8.84 -3.36 5.15
C GLY A 286 -7.61 -2.63 4.59
N LEU A 287 -6.50 -2.64 5.35
CA LEU A 287 -5.24 -2.03 4.91
C LEU A 287 -4.62 -2.77 3.72
N LEU A 288 -4.67 -4.10 3.70
CA LEU A 288 -4.23 -4.90 2.55
C LEU A 288 -4.94 -4.46 1.27
N ASN A 289 -6.28 -4.38 1.30
CA ASN A 289 -7.09 -3.96 0.16
C ASN A 289 -6.82 -2.51 -0.27
N GLN A 290 -6.61 -1.62 0.71
CA GLN A 290 -6.28 -0.22 0.44
C GLN A 290 -4.95 -0.08 -0.29
N LEU A 291 -3.93 -0.82 0.14
CA LEU A 291 -2.55 -0.68 -0.36
C LEU A 291 -2.32 -1.46 -1.66
N ALA A 292 -2.87 -2.68 -1.76
CA ALA A 292 -2.71 -3.50 -2.96
C ALA A 292 -3.61 -3.03 -4.11
N GLY A 293 -4.77 -2.42 -3.84
CA GLY A 293 -5.67 -1.95 -4.88
C GLY A 293 -6.06 -3.06 -5.87
N ALA A 294 -5.51 -3.01 -7.08
CA ALA A 294 -5.73 -4.01 -8.14
C ALA A 294 -4.63 -5.09 -8.24
N GLY A 295 -3.55 -4.98 -7.48
CA GLY A 295 -2.40 -5.88 -7.51
C GLY A 295 -1.13 -5.19 -7.00
N LEU A 296 -0.09 -5.96 -6.70
CA LEU A 296 1.14 -5.42 -6.07
C LEU A 296 2.09 -4.72 -7.07
N ASP A 297 1.80 -4.73 -8.38
CA ASP A 297 2.64 -4.09 -9.39
C ASP A 297 2.71 -2.56 -9.26
N THR A 298 1.77 -1.94 -8.54
CA THR A 298 1.77 -0.49 -8.30
C THR A 298 2.63 -0.07 -7.10
N VAL A 299 3.19 -1.03 -6.34
CA VAL A 299 4.09 -0.71 -5.23
C VAL A 299 5.38 -0.10 -5.78
N ALA A 300 5.75 1.08 -5.29
CA ALA A 300 6.96 1.78 -5.71
C ALA A 300 8.20 0.91 -5.48
N ARG A 301 9.10 0.85 -6.47
CA ARG A 301 10.37 0.10 -6.37
C ARG A 301 11.46 0.91 -5.65
N ASP A 302 11.13 1.42 -4.48
CA ASP A 302 12.02 2.21 -3.62
C ASP A 302 12.60 1.35 -2.47
N VAL A 303 13.24 2.01 -1.50
CA VAL A 303 13.85 1.33 -0.34
C VAL A 303 12.89 0.45 0.44
N ASP A 304 11.60 0.82 0.49
CA ASP A 304 10.60 0.12 1.28
C ASP A 304 9.86 -0.94 0.46
N PHE A 305 10.22 -1.17 -0.80
CA PHE A 305 9.58 -2.16 -1.66
C PHE A 305 9.51 -3.54 -0.99
N LEU A 306 10.66 -4.07 -0.53
CA LEU A 306 10.70 -5.39 0.09
C LEU A 306 9.90 -5.43 1.39
N LEU A 307 9.96 -4.37 2.20
CA LEU A 307 9.19 -4.27 3.45
C LEU A 307 7.69 -4.27 3.18
N THR A 308 7.25 -3.45 2.23
CA THR A 308 5.84 -3.30 1.86
C THR A 308 5.29 -4.59 1.28
N VAL A 309 5.95 -5.15 0.25
CA VAL A 309 5.48 -6.37 -0.42
C VAL A 309 5.48 -7.56 0.52
N THR A 310 6.52 -7.77 1.32
CA THR A 310 6.55 -8.91 2.27
C THR A 310 5.54 -8.74 3.41
N SER A 311 5.24 -7.51 3.81
CA SER A 311 4.18 -7.25 4.79
C SER A 311 2.80 -7.61 4.26
N LEU A 312 2.48 -7.18 3.04
CA LEU A 312 1.20 -7.50 2.38
C LEU A 312 1.09 -9.00 2.08
N VAL A 313 2.16 -9.63 1.59
CA VAL A 313 2.20 -11.09 1.36
C VAL A 313 2.05 -11.86 2.67
N GLY A 314 2.65 -11.39 3.76
CA GLY A 314 2.50 -11.98 5.08
C GLY A 314 1.05 -11.96 5.56
N VAL A 315 0.33 -10.85 5.36
CA VAL A 315 -1.10 -10.74 5.67
C VAL A 315 -1.95 -11.61 4.74
N ALA A 316 -1.71 -11.54 3.43
CA ALA A 316 -2.42 -12.32 2.44
C ALA A 316 -2.27 -13.84 2.65
N ALA A 317 -1.12 -14.30 3.15
CA ALA A 317 -0.88 -15.72 3.40
C ALA A 317 -1.74 -16.26 4.56
N GLU A 318 -1.91 -15.45 5.61
CA GLU A 318 -2.74 -15.80 6.76
C GLU A 318 -4.23 -15.67 6.45
N LEU A 319 -4.60 -14.70 5.61
CA LEU A 319 -6.00 -14.42 5.24
C LEU A 319 -6.44 -15.07 3.92
N HIS A 320 -5.59 -15.90 3.31
CA HIS A 320 -5.86 -16.64 2.08
C HIS A 320 -6.32 -15.76 0.89
N VAL A 321 -5.55 -14.71 0.59
CA VAL A 321 -5.82 -13.80 -0.54
C VAL A 321 -4.94 -14.15 -1.74
N ASP A 322 -5.37 -15.14 -2.53
CA ASP A 322 -4.55 -15.83 -3.55
C ASP A 322 -3.99 -14.92 -4.65
N ASP A 323 -4.73 -13.89 -5.10
CA ASP A 323 -4.25 -12.96 -6.13
C ASP A 323 -3.01 -12.20 -5.64
N ILE A 324 -3.04 -11.73 -4.39
CA ILE A 324 -1.91 -11.02 -3.76
C ILE A 324 -0.73 -11.96 -3.51
N LEU A 325 -1.00 -13.22 -3.18
CA LEU A 325 0.04 -14.23 -3.05
C LEU A 325 0.74 -14.52 -4.37
N SER A 326 -0.03 -14.58 -5.47
CA SER A 326 0.49 -14.84 -6.80
C SER A 326 1.40 -13.70 -7.28
N ASP A 327 0.97 -12.46 -7.06
CA ASP A 327 1.80 -11.27 -7.28
C ASP A 327 3.06 -11.29 -6.40
N GLY A 328 2.88 -11.63 -5.11
CA GLY A 328 3.96 -11.72 -4.14
C GLY A 328 5.07 -12.68 -4.57
N VAL A 329 4.71 -13.90 -5.01
CA VAL A 329 5.69 -14.87 -5.52
C VAL A 329 6.49 -14.29 -6.67
N ARG A 330 5.81 -13.75 -7.69
CA ARG A 330 6.45 -13.18 -8.89
C ARG A 330 7.37 -12.00 -8.56
N LEU A 331 6.94 -11.11 -7.65
CA LEU A 331 7.67 -9.90 -7.31
C LEU A 331 8.85 -10.14 -6.36
N LEU A 332 8.75 -11.15 -5.48
CA LEU A 332 9.77 -11.43 -4.47
C LEU A 332 10.82 -12.45 -4.92
N GLU A 333 10.51 -13.33 -5.87
CA GLU A 333 11.43 -14.38 -6.32
C GLU A 333 12.82 -13.87 -6.76
N PRO A 334 12.95 -12.73 -7.49
CA PRO A 334 14.25 -12.17 -7.84
C PRO A 334 15.14 -11.79 -6.63
N PHE A 335 14.55 -11.64 -5.45
CA PHE A 335 15.21 -11.23 -4.22
C PHE A 335 15.38 -12.38 -3.21
N ALA A 336 15.15 -13.63 -3.62
CA ALA A 336 15.40 -14.79 -2.77
C ALA A 336 16.84 -14.76 -2.20
N GLY A 337 16.98 -15.12 -0.92
CA GLY A 337 18.23 -15.06 -0.16
C GLY A 337 18.50 -13.72 0.55
N ARG A 338 17.70 -12.68 0.30
CA ARG A 338 17.85 -11.36 0.94
C ARG A 338 17.08 -11.25 2.26
N ALA A 339 17.62 -10.47 3.19
CA ALA A 339 16.89 -10.02 4.37
C ALA A 339 15.92 -8.88 4.03
N VAL A 340 14.86 -8.76 4.82
CA VAL A 340 13.94 -7.61 4.80
C VAL A 340 14.20 -6.76 6.04
N LEU A 341 14.50 -5.47 5.83
CA LEU A 341 14.87 -4.54 6.88
C LEU A 341 14.01 -3.28 6.80
N ASN A 342 13.94 -2.53 7.90
CA ASN A 342 13.40 -1.17 7.92
C ASN A 342 14.42 -0.21 8.57
N ALA A 343 14.34 1.07 8.19
CA ALA A 343 15.00 2.21 8.80
C ALA A 343 16.53 2.04 8.98
N GLY A 344 17.22 1.51 7.96
CA GLY A 344 18.67 1.32 8.02
C GLY A 344 19.10 0.34 9.12
N ALA A 345 18.45 -0.83 9.16
CA ALA A 345 18.70 -1.92 10.11
C ALA A 345 18.29 -1.60 11.58
N VAL A 346 17.16 -0.91 11.77
CA VAL A 346 16.50 -0.76 13.09
C VAL A 346 15.58 -1.93 13.40
N THR A 347 14.94 -2.50 12.38
CA THR A 347 14.16 -3.73 12.53
C THR A 347 14.48 -4.72 11.42
N PHE A 348 14.31 -6.00 11.75
CA PHE A 348 14.50 -7.14 10.88
C PHE A 348 13.16 -7.87 10.74
N HIS A 349 12.70 -8.00 9.50
CA HIS A 349 11.38 -8.54 9.14
C HIS A 349 11.46 -9.94 8.53
N GLY A 350 12.54 -10.66 8.77
CA GLY A 350 12.74 -12.00 8.22
C GLY A 350 13.52 -11.99 6.91
N VAL A 351 13.44 -13.09 6.17
CA VAL A 351 14.08 -13.25 4.86
C VAL A 351 13.03 -13.47 3.78
N VAL A 352 13.33 -13.03 2.56
CA VAL A 352 12.41 -13.14 1.42
C VAL A 352 11.93 -14.58 1.19
N ASP A 353 12.80 -15.58 1.39
CA ASP A 353 12.44 -17.00 1.25
C ASP A 353 11.34 -17.46 2.21
N ASP A 354 11.18 -16.84 3.39
CA ASP A 354 10.07 -17.15 4.32
C ASP A 354 8.72 -16.75 3.70
N TYR A 355 8.65 -15.56 3.12
CA TYR A 355 7.45 -15.06 2.45
C TYR A 355 7.13 -15.84 1.18
N LEU A 356 8.15 -16.16 0.38
CA LEU A 356 8.00 -17.04 -0.79
C LEU A 356 7.53 -18.44 -0.37
N HIS A 357 8.05 -18.98 0.74
CA HIS A 357 7.58 -20.25 1.28
C HIS A 357 6.10 -20.19 1.66
N ARG A 358 5.67 -19.18 2.43
CA ARG A 358 4.28 -19.01 2.87
C ARG A 358 3.32 -18.88 1.69
N ALA A 359 3.62 -17.97 0.76
CA ALA A 359 2.82 -17.77 -0.44
C ALA A 359 2.78 -19.02 -1.31
N GLY A 360 3.96 -19.63 -1.56
CA GLY A 360 4.06 -20.85 -2.33
C GLY A 360 3.35 -22.04 -1.68
N GLN A 361 3.35 -22.15 -0.35
CA GLN A 361 2.63 -23.21 0.35
C GLN A 361 1.11 -23.05 0.19
N ALA A 362 0.59 -21.84 0.33
CA ALA A 362 -0.83 -21.55 0.13
C ALA A 362 -1.28 -21.82 -1.32
N LEU A 363 -0.46 -21.47 -2.31
CA LEU A 363 -0.74 -21.65 -3.73
C LEU A 363 -0.38 -23.04 -4.29
N GLY A 364 0.20 -23.94 -3.49
CA GLY A 364 0.68 -25.24 -3.97
C GLY A 364 1.88 -25.15 -4.93
N HIS A 365 2.70 -24.10 -4.84
CA HIS A 365 3.85 -23.86 -5.70
C HIS A 365 4.98 -24.90 -5.45
N PRO A 366 5.57 -25.50 -6.50
CA PRO A 366 6.60 -26.54 -6.35
C PRO A 366 7.88 -26.05 -5.65
N GLY A 367 8.16 -24.75 -5.70
CA GLY A 367 9.32 -24.13 -5.04
C GLY A 367 9.19 -23.99 -3.51
N ALA A 368 8.00 -24.19 -2.93
CA ALA A 368 7.71 -23.87 -1.53
C ALA A 368 8.65 -24.58 -0.54
N THR A 369 8.97 -25.85 -0.76
CA THR A 369 9.86 -26.62 0.11
C THR A 369 11.31 -26.13 0.03
N ALA A 370 11.78 -25.74 -1.15
CA ALA A 370 13.13 -25.20 -1.33
C ALA A 370 13.29 -23.85 -0.64
N TRP A 371 12.30 -22.96 -0.76
CA TRP A 371 12.25 -21.68 -0.04
C TRP A 371 12.26 -21.88 1.48
N ARG A 372 11.47 -22.82 2.00
CA ARG A 372 11.46 -23.18 3.44
C ARG A 372 12.85 -23.57 3.93
N HIS A 373 13.55 -24.43 3.19
CA HIS A 373 14.91 -24.87 3.56
C HIS A 373 15.89 -23.69 3.56
N ARG A 374 15.86 -22.82 2.53
CA ARG A 374 16.72 -21.64 2.49
C ARG A 374 16.44 -20.67 3.64
N ALA A 375 15.17 -20.41 3.93
CA ALA A 375 14.78 -19.57 5.07
C ALA A 375 15.30 -20.15 6.39
N ALA A 376 15.13 -21.46 6.63
CA ALA A 376 15.63 -22.12 7.82
C ALA A 376 17.15 -22.03 7.96
N THR A 377 17.90 -22.28 6.89
CA THR A 377 19.37 -22.14 6.89
C THR A 377 19.80 -20.70 7.15
N SER A 378 19.12 -19.72 6.56
CA SER A 378 19.39 -18.30 6.79
C SER A 378 19.17 -17.92 8.25
N TYR A 379 18.03 -18.30 8.85
CA TYR A 379 17.74 -18.01 10.25
C TYR A 379 18.72 -18.71 11.20
N GLN A 380 19.08 -19.97 10.94
CA GLN A 380 20.08 -20.68 11.72
C GLN A 380 21.45 -19.98 11.67
N ARG A 381 21.89 -19.54 10.47
CA ARG A 381 23.17 -18.87 10.28
C ARG A 381 23.29 -17.58 11.09
N ILE A 382 22.22 -16.78 11.15
CA ILE A 382 22.21 -15.50 11.87
C ILE A 382 21.77 -15.62 13.34
N GLY A 383 21.45 -16.83 13.81
CA GLY A 383 20.95 -17.05 15.18
C GLY A 383 19.54 -16.52 15.43
N ALA A 384 18.71 -16.37 14.39
CA ALA A 384 17.34 -15.86 14.49
C ALA A 384 16.35 -16.96 14.94
N THR A 385 16.52 -17.46 16.17
CA THR A 385 15.77 -18.59 16.73
C THR A 385 14.25 -18.40 16.68
N TRP A 386 13.76 -17.25 17.11
CA TRP A 386 12.32 -16.92 17.07
C TRP A 386 11.73 -16.99 15.65
N TRP A 387 12.48 -16.52 14.64
CA TRP A 387 12.05 -16.59 13.24
C TRP A 387 12.07 -18.03 12.72
N GLN A 388 13.09 -18.80 13.10
CA GLN A 388 13.17 -20.23 12.79
C GLN A 388 12.01 -21.02 13.41
N GLU A 389 11.67 -20.75 14.67
CA GLU A 389 10.54 -21.38 15.37
C GLU A 389 9.23 -21.07 14.67
N ARG A 390 8.99 -19.81 14.26
CA ARG A 390 7.79 -19.43 13.50
C ARG A 390 7.71 -20.10 12.13
N LEU A 391 8.83 -20.25 11.44
CA LEU A 391 8.89 -20.96 10.16
C LEU A 391 8.50 -22.44 10.33
N VAL A 392 8.88 -23.06 11.45
CA VAL A 392 8.54 -24.45 11.77
C VAL A 392 7.11 -24.60 12.27
N ALA A 393 6.69 -23.69 13.16
CA ALA A 393 5.37 -23.68 13.81
C ALA A 393 4.23 -23.27 12.87
N ALA A 394 4.53 -22.72 11.68
CA ALA A 394 3.57 -22.52 10.61
C ALA A 394 2.83 -23.84 10.34
N ARG A 395 1.63 -23.92 10.91
CA ARG A 395 0.77 -25.10 10.89
C ARG A 395 0.31 -25.32 9.45
N PRO A 396 0.17 -26.56 8.96
CA PRO A 396 -0.61 -26.78 7.74
C PRO A 396 -1.98 -26.10 7.93
N PRO A 397 -2.55 -25.47 6.88
CA PRO A 397 -3.78 -24.71 6.99
C PRO A 397 -4.84 -25.58 7.66
N SER A 398 -5.18 -25.23 8.90
CA SER A 398 -6.34 -25.78 9.58
C SER A 398 -7.52 -25.01 9.02
N ALA A 399 -7.98 -25.41 7.85
CA ALA A 399 -9.09 -24.80 7.14
C ALA A 399 -10.37 -24.86 7.99
N THR A 400 -10.63 -23.78 8.70
CA THR A 400 -11.95 -23.15 8.80
C THR A 400 -11.69 -21.67 9.04
N ALA A 401 -11.68 -20.85 7.98
CA ALA A 401 -11.78 -19.41 8.13
C ALA A 401 -13.01 -19.10 9.00
N ARG A 402 -12.86 -18.23 10.00
CA ARG A 402 -14.01 -17.79 10.79
C ARG A 402 -14.94 -16.99 9.86
N PRO A 403 -16.25 -17.25 9.85
CA PRO A 403 -17.14 -16.56 8.93
C PRO A 403 -17.25 -15.08 9.27
N LEU A 404 -16.99 -14.21 8.29
CA LEU A 404 -17.19 -12.77 8.40
C LEU A 404 -18.68 -12.48 8.64
N THR A 405 -19.03 -11.69 9.65
CA THR A 405 -20.44 -11.35 9.91
C THR A 405 -20.81 -10.04 9.22
N VAL A 406 -21.83 -10.09 8.34
CA VAL A 406 -22.25 -8.96 7.50
C VAL A 406 -23.72 -8.64 7.71
N HIS A 407 -24.02 -7.38 8.00
CA HIS A 407 -25.39 -6.87 8.06
C HIS A 407 -25.89 -6.52 6.65
N LEU A 408 -27.08 -7.02 6.28
CA LEU A 408 -27.82 -6.61 5.09
C LEU A 408 -29.32 -6.74 5.38
N HIS A 409 -29.88 -5.79 6.14
CA HIS A 409 -31.26 -5.85 6.59
C HIS A 409 -31.91 -4.46 6.60
N GLN A 410 -33.23 -4.42 6.73
CA GLN A 410 -33.95 -3.16 6.92
C GLN A 410 -34.09 -2.85 8.41
N ASP A 411 -33.78 -1.62 8.79
CA ASP A 411 -34.04 -1.04 10.10
C ASP A 411 -35.09 0.07 9.93
N GLY A 412 -36.26 -0.10 10.56
CA GLY A 412 -37.48 0.68 10.30
C GLY A 412 -37.33 2.20 10.42
N ASN A 413 -36.32 2.69 11.13
CA ASN A 413 -36.02 4.13 11.26
C ASN A 413 -34.82 4.61 10.42
N ARG A 414 -33.98 3.71 9.91
CA ARG A 414 -32.69 4.05 9.26
C ARG A 414 -32.58 3.62 7.78
N GLY A 415 -33.58 2.93 7.25
CA GLY A 415 -33.54 2.38 5.90
C GLY A 415 -32.80 1.04 5.86
N TRP A 416 -31.94 0.83 4.88
CA TRP A 416 -31.12 -0.38 4.80
C TRP A 416 -29.85 -0.25 5.62
N VAL A 417 -29.55 -1.22 6.47
CA VAL A 417 -28.29 -1.32 7.20
C VAL A 417 -27.39 -2.30 6.46
N VAL A 418 -26.25 -1.83 6.00
CA VAL A 418 -25.25 -2.62 5.25
C VAL A 418 -23.86 -2.41 5.82
N GLY A 419 -23.09 -3.49 6.05
CA GLY A 419 -21.68 -3.40 6.46
C GLY A 419 -21.22 -4.57 7.34
N THR A 420 -19.92 -4.63 7.63
CA THR A 420 -19.27 -5.72 8.40
C THR A 420 -19.16 -5.38 9.88
N GLY A 421 -19.54 -6.30 10.77
CA GLY A 421 -19.44 -6.12 12.22
C GLY A 421 -20.10 -4.82 12.68
N ASP A 422 -19.38 -4.01 13.47
CA ASP A 422 -19.87 -2.72 13.99
C ASP A 422 -19.82 -1.56 12.97
N ALA A 423 -19.17 -1.77 11.81
CA ALA A 423 -19.00 -0.75 10.76
C ALA A 423 -20.15 -0.80 9.74
N THR A 424 -21.37 -0.47 10.18
CA THR A 424 -22.56 -0.46 9.32
C THR A 424 -22.96 0.95 8.86
N VAL A 425 -23.49 1.05 7.63
CA VAL A 425 -23.99 2.30 7.03
C VAL A 425 -25.47 2.17 6.67
N GLY A 426 -26.20 3.29 6.79
CA GLY A 426 -27.57 3.43 6.32
C GLY A 426 -27.62 3.75 4.82
N LEU A 427 -28.29 2.92 4.03
CA LEU A 427 -28.56 3.13 2.61
C LEU A 427 -30.04 3.43 2.34
N PRO A 428 -30.35 4.25 1.31
CA PRO A 428 -31.73 4.47 0.89
C PRO A 428 -32.37 3.17 0.39
N ASP A 429 -33.70 3.15 0.29
CA ASP A 429 -34.41 1.98 -0.21
C ASP A 429 -34.16 1.76 -1.71
N LEU A 430 -33.28 0.80 -2.02
CA LEU A 430 -32.90 0.43 -3.38
C LEU A 430 -33.48 -0.94 -3.72
N LYS A 431 -34.18 -1.05 -4.85
CA LYS A 431 -34.73 -2.32 -5.35
C LYS A 431 -33.69 -3.45 -5.43
N GLY A 432 -32.45 -3.12 -5.78
CA GLY A 432 -31.35 -4.08 -5.83
C GLY A 432 -31.04 -4.74 -4.48
N LEU A 433 -31.21 -4.03 -3.37
CA LEU A 433 -30.95 -4.57 -2.02
C LEU A 433 -32.00 -5.62 -1.61
N HIS A 434 -33.25 -5.45 -2.06
CA HIS A 434 -34.28 -6.48 -1.89
C HIS A 434 -33.94 -7.76 -2.67
N TYR A 435 -33.47 -7.63 -3.91
CA TYR A 435 -33.04 -8.76 -4.72
C TYR A 435 -31.83 -9.47 -4.09
N VAL A 436 -30.81 -8.72 -3.66
CA VAL A 436 -29.63 -9.28 -3.01
C VAL A 436 -30.02 -9.99 -1.71
N ARG A 437 -30.82 -9.38 -0.82
CA ARG A 437 -31.31 -10.03 0.41
C ARG A 437 -32.03 -11.35 0.13
N GLU A 438 -32.87 -11.40 -0.91
CA GLU A 438 -33.59 -12.62 -1.28
C GLU A 438 -32.66 -13.73 -1.78
N LEU A 439 -31.62 -13.39 -2.55
CA LEU A 439 -30.60 -14.35 -2.99
C LEU A 439 -29.74 -14.84 -1.82
N LEU A 440 -29.34 -13.94 -0.92
CA LEU A 440 -28.55 -14.28 0.28
C LEU A 440 -29.32 -15.16 1.26
N ARG A 441 -30.65 -15.00 1.35
CA ARG A 441 -31.53 -15.90 2.14
C ARG A 441 -31.58 -17.32 1.59
N ASN A 442 -31.25 -17.51 0.32
CA ASN A 442 -31.36 -18.80 -0.37
C ASN A 442 -30.07 -19.14 -1.13
N PRO A 443 -28.95 -19.39 -0.42
CA PRO A 443 -27.68 -19.73 -1.07
C PRO A 443 -27.80 -20.95 -1.98
N GLY A 444 -27.20 -20.89 -3.17
CA GLY A 444 -27.17 -21.95 -4.18
C GLY A 444 -28.49 -22.17 -4.94
N VAL A 445 -29.56 -21.42 -4.62
CA VAL A 445 -30.87 -21.60 -5.27
C VAL A 445 -31.00 -20.66 -6.47
N GLU A 446 -31.07 -21.22 -7.67
CA GLU A 446 -31.37 -20.46 -8.89
C GLU A 446 -32.80 -19.93 -8.90
N ARG A 447 -32.95 -18.63 -9.18
CA ARG A 447 -34.24 -17.96 -9.31
C ARG A 447 -34.30 -17.20 -10.63
N SER A 448 -35.37 -17.39 -11.40
CA SER A 448 -35.54 -16.63 -12.64
C SER A 448 -35.67 -15.14 -12.35
N ALA A 449 -35.14 -14.29 -13.23
CA ALA A 449 -35.23 -12.84 -13.05
C ALA A 449 -36.69 -12.36 -12.97
N LEU A 450 -37.63 -13.04 -13.65
CA LEU A 450 -39.05 -12.76 -13.57
C LEU A 450 -39.64 -13.07 -12.18
N ALA A 451 -39.28 -14.21 -11.59
CA ALA A 451 -39.73 -14.59 -10.25
C ALA A 451 -39.14 -13.66 -9.18
N LEU A 452 -37.86 -13.32 -9.30
CA LEU A 452 -37.18 -12.40 -8.39
C LEU A 452 -37.78 -10.99 -8.47
N SER A 453 -38.13 -10.52 -9.68
CA SER A 453 -38.82 -9.25 -9.88
C SER A 453 -40.24 -9.23 -9.33
N ALA A 454 -40.95 -10.37 -9.33
CA ALA A 454 -42.32 -10.48 -8.82
C ALA A 454 -42.39 -10.62 -7.29
N ALA A 455 -41.35 -11.17 -6.66
CA ALA A 455 -41.27 -11.36 -5.21
C ALA A 455 -40.87 -10.10 -4.43
N ALA A 456 -40.28 -9.09 -5.08
CA ALA A 456 -39.89 -7.85 -4.43
C ALA A 456 -41.09 -6.95 -4.11
N PRO A 457 -41.11 -6.27 -2.95
CA PRO A 457 -42.16 -5.31 -2.60
C PRO A 457 -42.32 -4.23 -3.68
N GLY A 458 -43.56 -4.02 -4.16
CA GLY A 458 -43.89 -3.01 -5.18
C GLY A 458 -44.45 -3.51 -6.51
N HIS A 459 -44.80 -4.80 -6.64
CA HIS A 459 -45.46 -5.37 -7.81
C HIS A 459 -46.81 -6.03 -7.43
N ALA A 460 -47.84 -5.23 -7.19
CA ALA A 460 -49.21 -5.74 -7.15
C ALA A 460 -49.64 -6.07 -8.60
N GLY A 461 -49.90 -7.35 -8.86
CA GLY A 461 -50.20 -7.88 -10.19
C GLY A 461 -51.26 -7.08 -10.94
N THR A 462 -50.88 -6.55 -12.10
CA THR A 462 -51.81 -5.97 -13.08
C THR A 462 -51.65 -6.74 -14.39
N VAL A 463 -52.68 -7.53 -14.70
CA VAL A 463 -52.91 -8.09 -16.04
C VAL A 463 -53.12 -6.90 -16.97
N VAL A 464 -52.13 -6.56 -17.79
CA VAL A 464 -52.26 -5.50 -18.80
C VAL A 464 -52.84 -6.12 -20.07
N ALA A 465 -54.10 -5.80 -20.32
CA ALA A 465 -54.75 -5.99 -21.61
C ALA A 465 -54.08 -5.14 -22.70
N ASP A 466 -54.00 -5.73 -23.90
CA ASP A 466 -53.54 -5.12 -25.16
C ASP A 466 -54.14 -3.71 -25.36
N SER A 467 -53.31 -2.73 -25.75
CA SER A 467 -53.81 -1.49 -26.36
C SER A 467 -52.93 -1.05 -27.54
N GLU A 468 -53.61 -0.69 -28.63
CA GLU A 468 -53.12 -0.45 -29.99
C GLU A 468 -52.37 0.89 -30.18
N THR A 469 -51.51 1.29 -29.24
CA THR A 469 -50.71 2.53 -29.35
C THR A 469 -49.30 2.33 -29.93
N GLY A 470 -48.84 1.09 -30.10
CA GLY A 470 -47.48 0.79 -30.60
C GLY A 470 -47.26 1.03 -32.10
N ALA A 471 -48.29 0.87 -32.94
CA ALA A 471 -48.10 0.85 -34.40
C ALA A 471 -47.88 2.23 -35.05
N VAL A 472 -48.34 3.31 -34.41
CA VAL A 472 -48.18 4.69 -34.92
C VAL A 472 -46.84 5.30 -34.48
N ILE A 473 -46.37 4.95 -33.28
CA ILE A 473 -45.06 5.36 -32.75
C ILE A 473 -43.93 4.69 -33.57
N ASP A 474 -44.11 3.44 -33.98
CA ASP A 474 -43.11 2.69 -34.76
C ASP A 474 -42.77 3.36 -36.10
N ARG A 475 -43.75 3.94 -36.83
CA ARG A 475 -43.44 4.59 -38.12
C ARG A 475 -42.71 5.92 -37.96
N GLN A 476 -43.05 6.68 -36.94
CA GLN A 476 -42.41 7.97 -36.65
C GLN A 476 -40.98 7.77 -36.12
N ALA A 477 -40.77 6.77 -35.26
CA ALA A 477 -39.45 6.37 -34.78
C ALA A 477 -38.57 5.84 -35.92
N LEU A 478 -39.11 5.00 -36.82
CA LEU A 478 -38.36 4.48 -37.96
C LEU A 478 -37.90 5.56 -38.94
N ALA A 479 -38.71 6.62 -39.13
CA ALA A 479 -38.34 7.77 -39.96
C ALA A 479 -37.21 8.60 -39.32
N ALA A 480 -37.27 8.80 -38.00
CA ALA A 480 -36.24 9.50 -37.23
C ALA A 480 -34.90 8.74 -37.23
N TYR A 481 -34.91 7.42 -37.04
CA TYR A 481 -33.69 6.61 -37.10
C TYR A 481 -33.04 6.61 -38.49
N ARG A 482 -33.84 6.53 -39.56
CA ARG A 482 -33.32 6.64 -40.93
C ARG A 482 -32.72 8.00 -41.23
N GLN A 483 -33.26 9.08 -40.65
CA GLN A 483 -32.73 10.42 -40.83
C GLN A 483 -31.37 10.57 -40.10
N ARG A 484 -31.28 10.13 -38.84
CA ARG A 484 -30.03 10.18 -38.06
C ARG A 484 -28.92 9.33 -38.68
N LEU A 485 -29.26 8.18 -39.26
CA LEU A 485 -28.29 7.34 -39.98
C LEU A 485 -27.68 8.07 -41.19
N ARG A 486 -28.46 8.87 -41.93
CA ARG A 486 -27.93 9.68 -43.05
C ARG A 486 -27.02 10.82 -42.57
N GLU A 487 -27.34 11.41 -41.43
CA GLU A 487 -26.52 12.46 -40.82
C GLU A 487 -25.17 11.90 -40.37
N ILE A 488 -25.18 10.75 -39.68
CA ILE A 488 -23.95 10.06 -39.28
C ILE A 488 -23.11 9.63 -40.49
N ASP A 489 -23.73 9.11 -41.55
CA ASP A 489 -23.02 8.76 -42.79
C ASP A 489 -22.34 10.01 -43.42
N ALA A 490 -23.03 11.16 -43.44
CA ALA A 490 -22.46 12.42 -43.94
C ALA A 490 -21.34 12.99 -43.04
N GLU A 491 -21.47 12.87 -41.70
CA GLU A 491 -20.46 13.23 -40.71
C GLU A 491 -19.20 12.35 -40.84
N LEU A 492 -19.37 11.04 -41.07
CA LEU A 492 -18.27 10.09 -41.32
C LEU A 492 -17.54 10.38 -42.64
N ASP A 493 -18.27 10.75 -43.70
CA ASP A 493 -17.70 11.09 -45.00
C ASP A 493 -16.91 12.42 -44.98
N THR A 494 -17.28 13.37 -44.13
CA THR A 494 -16.54 14.64 -43.95
C THR A 494 -15.35 14.50 -42.99
N ALA A 495 -15.43 13.59 -42.01
CA ALA A 495 -14.40 13.38 -40.99
C ALA A 495 -13.15 12.62 -41.48
N GLY A 496 -13.09 12.17 -42.73
CA GLY A 496 -11.90 11.52 -43.31
C GLY A 496 -10.67 12.42 -43.51
N SER A 497 -10.72 13.71 -43.14
CA SER A 497 -9.64 14.68 -43.40
C SER A 497 -9.02 15.34 -42.16
N TRP A 498 -9.57 15.11 -40.95
CA TRP A 498 -9.04 15.65 -39.69
C TRP A 498 -8.99 14.51 -38.67
N ASN A 499 -7.79 14.19 -38.18
CA ASN A 499 -7.41 12.95 -37.48
C ASN A 499 -8.05 12.76 -36.08
N ASP A 500 -9.38 12.80 -35.95
CA ASP A 500 -10.15 12.52 -34.72
C ASP A 500 -10.72 11.10 -34.71
N GLU A 501 -9.84 10.13 -34.40
CA GLU A 501 -10.15 8.70 -34.40
C GLU A 501 -11.18 8.33 -33.31
N ALA A 502 -11.16 9.03 -32.17
CA ALA A 502 -12.10 8.81 -31.07
C ALA A 502 -13.52 9.33 -31.37
N GLY A 503 -13.64 10.39 -32.17
CA GLY A 503 -14.92 10.87 -32.71
C GLY A 503 -15.52 9.89 -33.73
N LEU A 504 -14.69 9.35 -34.63
CA LEU A 504 -15.09 8.37 -35.64
C LEU A 504 -15.62 7.07 -35.03
N ASP A 505 -14.97 6.54 -34.00
CA ASP A 505 -15.40 5.31 -33.34
C ASP A 505 -16.74 5.47 -32.60
N ARG A 506 -16.99 6.66 -32.03
CA ARG A 506 -18.27 6.97 -31.41
C ARG A 506 -19.40 7.01 -32.44
N LEU A 507 -19.17 7.65 -33.59
CA LEU A 507 -20.14 7.71 -34.69
C LEU A 507 -20.42 6.32 -35.28
N ARG A 508 -19.40 5.46 -35.39
CA ARG A 508 -19.56 4.06 -35.83
C ARG A 508 -20.40 3.24 -34.85
N LEU A 509 -20.15 3.36 -33.55
CA LEU A 509 -20.93 2.69 -32.52
C LEU A 509 -22.39 3.16 -32.49
N GLU A 510 -22.64 4.48 -32.63
CA GLU A 510 -23.99 5.04 -32.72
C GLU A 510 -24.73 4.51 -33.96
N ARG A 511 -24.04 4.43 -35.11
CA ARG A 511 -24.58 3.87 -36.36
C ARG A 511 -24.98 2.41 -36.22
N GLU A 512 -24.13 1.58 -35.60
CA GLU A 512 -24.42 0.16 -35.38
C GLU A 512 -25.62 -0.03 -34.46
N ALA A 513 -25.73 0.75 -33.38
CA ALA A 513 -26.87 0.73 -32.48
C ALA A 513 -28.18 1.10 -33.19
N LEU A 514 -28.17 2.16 -34.00
CA LEU A 514 -29.34 2.60 -34.77
C LEU A 514 -29.74 1.58 -35.86
N LEU A 515 -28.78 0.94 -36.53
CA LEU A 515 -29.06 -0.13 -37.49
C LEU A 515 -29.64 -1.37 -36.82
N ALA A 516 -29.19 -1.71 -35.60
CA ALA A 516 -29.77 -2.81 -34.82
C ALA A 516 -31.24 -2.51 -34.46
N GLU A 517 -31.54 -1.28 -34.05
CA GLU A 517 -32.90 -0.84 -33.71
C GLU A 517 -33.83 -0.85 -34.95
N VAL A 518 -33.34 -0.37 -36.10
CA VAL A 518 -34.12 -0.40 -37.36
C VAL A 518 -34.36 -1.84 -37.83
N ARG A 519 -33.39 -2.76 -37.65
CA ARG A 519 -33.57 -4.18 -37.97
C ARG A 519 -34.58 -4.85 -37.05
N ALA A 520 -34.56 -4.52 -35.76
CA ALA A 520 -35.54 -4.97 -34.80
C ALA A 520 -36.96 -4.49 -35.16
N ALA A 521 -37.08 -3.24 -35.63
CA ALA A 521 -38.36 -2.64 -36.01
C ALA A 521 -38.89 -3.03 -37.42
N THR A 522 -38.04 -3.50 -38.34
CA THR A 522 -38.44 -3.81 -39.74
C THR A 522 -38.60 -5.29 -40.09
N GLY A 523 -38.22 -6.22 -39.19
CA GLY A 523 -38.58 -7.65 -39.22
C GLY A 523 -38.74 -8.29 -40.61
N LEU A 524 -37.63 -8.61 -41.29
CA LEU A 524 -37.64 -9.48 -42.46
C LEU A 524 -37.91 -10.93 -42.03
N GLY A 525 -39.09 -11.44 -42.38
CA GLY A 525 -39.45 -12.86 -42.26
C GLY A 525 -40.52 -13.11 -41.21
N GLY A 526 -41.78 -12.91 -41.62
CA GLY A 526 -42.97 -13.17 -40.81
C GLY A 526 -43.01 -14.56 -40.18
N ARG A 527 -42.67 -14.64 -38.89
CA ARG A 527 -43.23 -15.65 -37.97
C ARG A 527 -43.15 -15.12 -36.54
N ARG A 528 -44.31 -14.74 -35.99
CA ARG A 528 -44.50 -14.34 -34.58
C ARG A 528 -43.87 -15.36 -33.62
N ARG A 529 -43.04 -14.88 -32.68
CA ARG A 529 -42.84 -15.49 -31.37
C ARG A 529 -42.98 -14.42 -30.28
N ARG A 530 -44.21 -14.22 -29.82
CA ARG A 530 -44.52 -13.65 -28.50
C ARG A 530 -44.02 -14.66 -27.47
N PHE A 531 -42.99 -14.34 -26.69
CA PHE A 531 -42.67 -14.87 -25.33
C PHE A 531 -41.36 -14.26 -24.78
N SER A 532 -40.44 -13.75 -25.62
CA SER A 532 -39.13 -13.25 -25.17
C SER A 532 -39.10 -11.84 -24.55
N SER A 533 -40.17 -11.04 -24.60
CA SER A 533 -40.12 -9.62 -24.23
C SER A 533 -40.32 -9.31 -22.74
N THR A 534 -40.94 -10.19 -21.95
CA THR A 534 -41.18 -9.93 -20.52
C THR A 534 -40.06 -10.49 -19.65
N GLU A 535 -39.59 -11.70 -19.94
CA GLU A 535 -38.43 -12.30 -19.26
C GLU A 535 -37.15 -11.50 -19.50
N GLU A 536 -36.93 -11.04 -20.74
CA GLU A 536 -35.75 -10.23 -21.07
C GLU A 536 -35.78 -8.85 -20.41
N ARG A 537 -36.97 -8.21 -20.31
CA ARG A 537 -37.13 -6.96 -19.56
C ARG A 537 -36.88 -7.16 -18.06
N ALA A 538 -37.40 -8.25 -17.48
CA ALA A 538 -37.13 -8.60 -16.08
C ALA A 538 -35.64 -8.84 -15.84
N ARG A 539 -34.97 -9.59 -16.72
CA ARG A 539 -33.52 -9.83 -16.69
C ARG A 539 -32.72 -8.54 -16.66
N VAL A 540 -32.99 -7.63 -17.60
CA VAL A 540 -32.28 -6.35 -17.70
C VAL A 540 -32.56 -5.47 -16.48
N ALA A 541 -33.82 -5.40 -16.03
CA ALA A 541 -34.21 -4.59 -14.89
C ALA A 541 -33.56 -5.08 -13.57
N VAL A 542 -33.60 -6.39 -13.31
CA VAL A 542 -32.98 -7.01 -12.13
C VAL A 542 -31.48 -6.81 -12.14
N ARG A 543 -30.81 -7.09 -13.27
CA ARG A 543 -29.35 -6.89 -13.41
C ARG A 543 -28.96 -5.44 -13.13
N LYS A 544 -29.67 -4.48 -13.73
CA LYS A 544 -29.40 -3.05 -13.52
C LYS A 544 -29.62 -2.62 -12.06
N ALA A 545 -30.67 -3.13 -11.42
CA ALA A 545 -30.98 -2.81 -10.03
C ALA A 545 -29.95 -3.37 -9.05
N ILE A 546 -29.52 -4.63 -9.24
CA ILE A 546 -28.44 -5.24 -8.43
C ILE A 546 -27.14 -4.47 -8.63
N ALA A 547 -26.74 -4.18 -9.88
CA ALA A 547 -25.53 -3.41 -10.16
C ALA A 547 -25.53 -2.05 -9.46
N ALA A 548 -26.63 -1.29 -9.57
CA ALA A 548 -26.75 0.02 -8.90
C ALA A 548 -26.67 -0.07 -7.37
N ALA A 549 -27.15 -1.17 -6.77
CA ALA A 549 -27.03 -1.39 -5.33
C ALA A 549 -25.58 -1.73 -4.93
N LEU A 550 -24.89 -2.57 -5.69
CA LEU A 550 -23.48 -2.90 -5.45
C LEU A 550 -22.57 -1.68 -5.66
N ASP A 551 -22.87 -0.83 -6.63
CA ASP A 551 -22.15 0.44 -6.85
C ASP A 551 -22.34 1.39 -5.66
N ARG A 552 -23.54 1.42 -5.08
CA ARG A 552 -23.79 2.20 -3.86
C ARG A 552 -23.05 1.63 -2.66
N ILE A 553 -23.00 0.31 -2.50
CA ILE A 553 -22.21 -0.33 -1.45
C ILE A 553 -20.73 -0.01 -1.63
N GLN A 554 -20.20 -0.06 -2.86
CA GLN A 554 -18.79 0.21 -3.14
C GLN A 554 -18.33 1.60 -2.68
N GLN A 555 -19.21 2.61 -2.70
CA GLN A 555 -18.90 3.96 -2.23
C GLN A 555 -18.60 4.03 -0.72
N HIS A 556 -19.04 3.03 0.04
CA HIS A 556 -18.87 2.98 1.50
C HIS A 556 -17.99 1.81 1.94
N ASP A 557 -18.11 0.66 1.27
CA ASP A 557 -17.36 -0.57 1.54
C ASP A 557 -17.04 -1.26 0.21
N ALA A 558 -15.84 -0.97 -0.31
CA ALA A 558 -15.36 -1.53 -1.56
C ALA A 558 -15.09 -3.05 -1.47
N ALA A 559 -14.74 -3.56 -0.28
CA ALA A 559 -14.45 -4.97 -0.06
C ALA A 559 -15.75 -5.80 -0.09
N LEU A 560 -16.79 -5.34 0.60
CA LEU A 560 -18.12 -5.97 0.58
C LEU A 560 -18.75 -5.93 -0.82
N ALA A 561 -18.61 -4.82 -1.54
CA ALA A 561 -19.11 -4.73 -2.91
C ALA A 561 -18.42 -5.74 -3.83
N ARG A 562 -17.10 -5.95 -3.67
CA ARG A 562 -16.33 -6.93 -4.44
C ARG A 562 -16.77 -8.36 -4.11
N LEU A 563 -16.85 -8.70 -2.82
CA LEU A 563 -17.36 -9.99 -2.35
C LEU A 563 -18.72 -10.33 -2.98
N LEU A 564 -19.66 -9.38 -2.96
CA LEU A 564 -20.99 -9.57 -3.56
C LEU A 564 -20.95 -9.68 -5.08
N ARG A 565 -20.05 -8.98 -5.78
CA ARG A 565 -19.89 -9.13 -7.24
C ARG A 565 -19.32 -10.49 -7.62
N ASP A 566 -18.44 -11.04 -6.80
CA ASP A 566 -17.82 -12.35 -7.03
C ASP A 566 -18.81 -13.50 -6.80
N THR A 567 -19.74 -13.33 -5.86
CA THR A 567 -20.62 -14.40 -5.35
C THR A 567 -22.09 -14.29 -5.78
N VAL A 568 -22.54 -13.12 -6.28
CA VAL A 568 -23.91 -12.93 -6.79
C VAL A 568 -23.90 -12.94 -8.32
N HIS A 569 -24.45 -14.00 -8.89
CA HIS A 569 -24.56 -14.17 -10.32
C HIS A 569 -25.90 -13.64 -10.83
N THR A 570 -25.86 -12.88 -11.93
CA THR A 570 -27.05 -12.29 -12.56
C THR A 570 -27.15 -12.71 -14.03
N GLY A 571 -28.35 -13.08 -14.46
CA GLY A 571 -28.63 -13.64 -15.78
C GLY A 571 -30.11 -13.93 -15.96
N ALA A 572 -30.47 -14.84 -16.88
CA ALA A 572 -31.86 -15.34 -16.96
C ALA A 572 -32.29 -15.98 -15.62
N CYS A 573 -31.34 -16.64 -14.95
CA CYS A 573 -31.40 -17.03 -13.54
C CYS A 573 -30.38 -16.21 -12.73
N CYS A 574 -30.75 -15.86 -11.50
CA CYS A 574 -29.89 -15.22 -10.52
C CYS A 574 -29.74 -16.14 -9.30
N HIS A 575 -28.54 -16.20 -8.73
CA HIS A 575 -28.26 -16.96 -7.50
C HIS A 575 -27.09 -16.32 -6.74
N TYR A 576 -26.98 -16.68 -5.47
CA TYR A 576 -25.82 -16.40 -4.63
C TYR A 576 -25.06 -17.71 -4.41
N ASP A 577 -23.77 -17.75 -4.75
CA ASP A 577 -22.89 -18.88 -4.52
C ASP A 577 -21.88 -18.52 -3.41
N PRO A 578 -22.03 -19.08 -2.18
CA PRO A 578 -21.09 -18.82 -1.10
C PRO A 578 -19.69 -19.29 -1.46
N ASP A 579 -18.71 -18.41 -1.30
CA ASP A 579 -17.30 -18.78 -1.46
C ASP A 579 -16.80 -19.55 -0.23
N PRO A 580 -16.43 -20.84 -0.35
CA PRO A 580 -15.93 -21.62 0.79
C PRO A 580 -14.60 -21.10 1.35
N ALA A 581 -13.81 -20.37 0.56
CA ALA A 581 -12.55 -19.75 1.00
C ALA A 581 -12.79 -18.43 1.76
N ARG A 582 -13.93 -17.78 1.54
CA ARG A 582 -14.36 -16.54 2.23
C ARG A 582 -15.73 -16.76 2.89
N PRO A 583 -15.82 -17.55 3.99
CA PRO A 583 -17.11 -17.85 4.61
C PRO A 583 -17.72 -16.57 5.20
N VAL A 584 -19.02 -16.37 4.99
CA VAL A 584 -19.76 -15.17 5.42
C VAL A 584 -21.05 -15.58 6.13
N THR A 585 -21.31 -14.99 7.29
CA THR A 585 -22.58 -15.07 8.01
C THR A 585 -23.39 -13.80 7.73
N TRP A 586 -24.51 -13.94 7.02
CA TRP A 586 -25.38 -12.81 6.68
C TRP A 586 -26.46 -12.57 7.74
N LEU A 587 -26.49 -11.37 8.32
CA LEU A 587 -27.55 -10.89 9.20
C LEU A 587 -28.60 -10.13 8.38
N LEU A 588 -29.63 -10.86 7.98
CA LEU A 588 -30.67 -10.42 7.03
C LEU A 588 -31.96 -9.90 7.69
N ASP A 589 -32.00 -9.91 9.02
CA ASP A 589 -33.06 -9.40 9.85
C ASP A 589 -32.46 -8.58 11.02
N PRO A 590 -33.15 -7.52 11.50
CA PRO A 590 -32.65 -6.72 12.61
C PRO A 590 -32.54 -7.56 13.89
N PRO A 591 -31.53 -7.32 14.74
CA PRO A 591 -31.41 -8.03 16.00
C PRO A 591 -32.66 -7.79 16.85
N THR A 592 -33.35 -8.87 17.22
CA THR A 592 -34.50 -8.79 18.12
C THR A 592 -34.02 -8.31 19.49
N THR A 593 -34.36 -7.08 19.88
CA THR A 593 -34.28 -6.65 21.28
C THR A 593 -35.23 -7.52 22.09
N ASP A 594 -34.66 -8.48 22.83
CA ASP A 594 -35.43 -9.31 23.74
C ASP A 594 -35.95 -8.42 24.87
N SER A 595 -37.26 -8.19 24.87
CA SER A 595 -37.97 -7.37 25.82
C SER A 595 -38.09 -8.09 27.16
N ALA A 596 -37.35 -7.59 28.16
CA ALA A 596 -37.66 -7.58 29.58
C ALA A 596 -38.73 -8.57 30.08
N THR A 597 -38.33 -9.74 30.55
CA THR A 597 -39.05 -10.43 31.63
C THR A 597 -38.46 -9.99 32.96
N GLY A 598 -39.17 -9.06 33.61
CA GLY A 598 -38.94 -8.71 34.99
C GLY A 598 -39.30 -9.86 35.92
N THR A 599 -38.50 -10.06 36.95
CA THR A 599 -39.02 -10.45 38.27
C THR A 599 -38.12 -9.83 39.34
N ARG A 600 -38.68 -8.84 40.02
CA ARG A 600 -38.35 -8.38 41.38
C ARG A 600 -39.56 -8.76 42.26
N PRO A 601 -39.41 -8.96 43.58
CA PRO A 601 -38.69 -8.07 44.50
C PRO A 601 -37.27 -8.50 44.83
#